data_AF-A0A7D4AXA5-F1
#
_entry.id   AF-A0A7D4AXA5-F1
#
_cell.length_a   1.000
_cell.length_b   1.000
_cell.length_c   1.000
_cell.angle_alpha   90.00
_cell.angle_beta   90.00
_cell.angle_gamma   90.00
#
_symmetry.space_group_name_H-M   'P 1'
#
loop_
_entity.id
_entity.type
_entity.pdbx_description
1 polymer ?
#
loop_
_entity_poly.entity_id
_entity_poly.type
_entity_poly.pdbx_seq_one_letter_code
_entity_poly.pdbx_strand_id
1 'polypeptide(L)'
;MITYRHYLPVCILQNFMYLLHLILLAFLWQSPIYVNTPKELILRVFDEATTEPISDCFVLLNGAVVGQTDANGLFKPTKKLYHSKVLLKHMSYIDKEIDLSMLPQDIISIPLKSKQFSIEGVTIKSPKRIKFEKMGIYKKKPRKDYYNSIYGKLGLYIPNKKPNEQFVINQLCIYIVNKGNPASPFLFSLYAGEKEFLKPNDSLRLLGPILFEANKGYKGDDYLKINLYEYKLPMPSNGLFVVLELPVNYKPDYQAKKLGTLTLREDINSIKIGDAWEETNKFYKWFYDKNGWRRDTIYWENYPKRHAVHHGNPMIYVTLRKIKE
;
A
#
# COMPACT_ATOMS: atom_id res chain seq x y z
N MET A 1 104.60 -13.25 34.60
CA MET A 1 103.62 -12.28 35.13
C MET A 1 103.87 -10.95 34.41
N ILE A 2 103.06 -10.63 33.39
CA ILE A 2 103.20 -9.39 32.61
C ILE A 2 101.82 -8.76 32.51
N THR A 3 101.67 -7.59 33.13
CA THR A 3 100.47 -6.75 33.11
C THR A 3 100.55 -5.77 31.93
N TYR A 4 99.55 -5.78 31.04
CA TYR A 4 99.36 -4.75 30.01
C TYR A 4 98.26 -3.76 30.42
N ARG A 5 98.63 -2.48 30.52
CA ARG A 5 97.71 -1.34 30.69
C ARG A 5 97.03 -1.00 29.36
N HIS A 6 95.71 -0.83 29.39
CA HIS A 6 94.93 -0.28 28.29
C HIS A 6 95.14 1.24 28.16
N TYR A 7 95.58 1.68 26.98
CA TYR A 7 95.41 3.06 26.52
C TYR A 7 94.29 3.06 25.47
N LEU A 8 93.17 3.70 25.79
CA LEU A 8 92.11 3.98 24.82
C LEU A 8 92.53 5.17 23.94
N PRO A 9 92.43 5.05 22.60
CA PRO A 9 92.90 6.08 21.68
C PRO A 9 91.96 7.28 21.64
N VAL A 10 92.55 8.47 21.82
CA VAL A 10 91.92 9.80 21.82
C VAL A 10 91.11 10.10 20.54
N CYS A 11 91.35 9.39 19.43
CA CYS A 11 90.65 9.58 18.16
C CYS A 11 89.15 9.22 18.19
N ILE A 12 88.67 8.41 19.15
CA ILE A 12 87.26 8.01 19.20
C ILE A 12 86.37 9.15 19.72
N LEU A 13 86.91 10.01 20.62
CA LEU A 13 86.16 11.11 21.23
C LEU A 13 85.86 12.25 20.24
N GLN A 14 86.76 12.50 19.28
CA GLN A 14 86.60 13.62 18.34
C GLN A 14 85.53 13.35 17.28
N ASN A 15 85.44 12.12 16.79
CA ASN A 15 84.38 11.72 15.84
C ASN A 15 82.99 11.71 16.50
N PHE A 16 82.91 11.47 17.81
CA PHE A 16 81.64 11.52 18.54
C PHE A 16 81.08 12.95 18.67
N MET A 17 81.94 13.95 18.84
CA MET A 17 81.51 15.36 18.92
C MET A 17 80.94 15.88 17.59
N TYR A 18 81.57 15.53 16.46
CA TYR A 18 81.07 15.93 15.14
C TYR A 18 79.73 15.29 14.80
N LEU A 19 79.54 14.01 15.17
CA LEU A 19 78.26 13.33 14.97
C LEU A 19 77.15 13.96 15.82
N LEU A 20 77.44 14.32 17.08
CA LEU A 20 76.49 14.99 17.96
C LEU A 20 76.08 16.37 17.42
N HIS A 21 77.03 17.13 16.85
CA HIS A 21 76.73 18.43 16.24
C HIS A 21 75.86 18.30 14.98
N LEU A 22 76.11 17.28 14.15
CA LEU A 22 75.27 16.99 12.98
C LEU A 22 73.85 16.57 13.37
N ILE A 23 73.70 15.78 14.44
CA ILE A 23 72.38 15.39 14.97
C ILE A 23 71.64 16.62 15.50
N LEU A 24 72.31 17.50 16.26
CA LEU A 24 71.70 18.74 16.78
C LEU A 24 71.28 19.71 15.65
N LEU A 25 72.09 19.83 14.59
CA LEU A 25 71.74 20.64 13.41
C LEU A 25 70.56 20.05 12.62
N ALA A 26 70.44 18.72 12.54
CA ALA A 26 69.30 18.05 11.92
C ALA A 26 67.99 18.27 12.71
N PHE A 27 68.06 18.35 14.05
CA PHE A 27 66.89 18.66 14.88
C PHE A 27 66.43 20.12 14.76
N LEU A 28 67.34 21.06 14.52
CA LEU A 28 66.99 22.47 14.32
C LEU A 28 66.36 22.75 12.94
N TRP A 29 66.58 21.88 11.95
CA TRP A 29 65.93 21.99 10.63
C TRP A 29 64.55 21.33 10.56
N GLN A 30 64.16 20.57 11.57
CA GLN A 30 62.82 19.99 11.70
C GLN A 30 61.88 20.82 12.59
N SER A 31 62.19 22.08 12.89
CA SER A 31 61.22 22.96 13.53
C SER A 31 60.02 23.12 12.58
N PRO A 32 58.82 22.64 12.93
CA PRO A 32 57.65 22.81 12.09
C PRO A 32 57.42 24.31 11.91
N ILE A 33 57.50 24.78 10.66
CA ILE A 33 57.02 26.12 10.31
C ILE A 33 55.54 26.12 10.70
N TYR A 34 55.20 26.78 11.79
CA TYR A 34 53.81 27.03 12.18
C TYR A 34 53.21 27.96 11.13
N VAL A 35 52.70 27.36 10.05
CA VAL A 35 51.83 28.06 9.11
C VAL A 35 50.56 28.36 9.89
N ASN A 36 50.42 29.60 10.33
CA ASN A 36 49.23 30.09 11.00
C ASN A 36 48.11 30.18 9.95
N THR A 37 47.52 29.04 9.60
CA THR A 37 46.33 29.00 8.76
C THR A 37 45.22 29.75 9.49
N PRO A 38 44.58 30.75 8.87
CA PRO A 38 43.49 31.46 9.50
C PRO A 38 42.42 30.44 9.88
N LYS A 39 42.10 30.33 11.17
CA LYS A 39 41.08 29.41 11.64
C LYS A 39 39.75 29.82 11.02
N GLU A 40 39.13 28.92 10.27
CA GLU A 40 37.80 29.14 9.72
C GLU A 40 36.75 28.83 10.79
N LEU A 41 35.72 29.67 10.89
CA LEU A 41 34.56 29.40 11.73
C LEU A 41 33.81 28.17 11.20
N ILE A 42 33.54 27.18 12.05
CA ILE A 42 32.74 26.01 11.71
C ILE A 42 31.61 25.89 12.74
N LEU A 43 30.38 25.83 12.27
CA LEU A 43 29.21 25.57 13.11
C LEU A 43 28.94 24.07 13.15
N ARG A 44 28.80 23.49 14.33
CA ARG A 44 28.35 22.10 14.54
C ARG A 44 26.99 22.12 15.20
N VAL A 45 25.95 21.74 14.47
CA VAL A 45 24.57 21.72 14.94
C VAL A 45 24.21 20.30 15.41
N PHE A 46 23.67 20.18 16.61
CA PHE A 46 23.38 18.87 17.23
C PHE A 46 22.12 18.92 18.09
N ASP A 47 21.51 17.76 18.32
CA ASP A 47 20.34 17.61 19.19
C ASP A 47 20.74 17.77 20.66
N GLU A 48 20.08 18.68 21.37
CA GLU A 48 20.41 19.04 22.75
C GLU A 48 20.35 17.87 23.74
N ALA A 49 19.48 16.88 23.50
CA ALA A 49 19.24 15.76 24.41
C ALA A 49 20.12 14.54 24.11
N THR A 50 20.29 14.21 22.84
CA THR A 50 20.97 12.99 22.36
C THR A 50 22.42 13.25 21.97
N THR A 51 22.82 14.51 21.78
CA THR A 51 24.12 14.94 21.24
C THR A 51 24.41 14.50 19.80
N GLU A 52 23.42 13.92 19.11
CA GLU A 52 23.54 13.49 17.72
C GLU A 52 23.62 14.69 16.76
N PRO A 53 24.44 14.62 15.71
CA PRO A 53 24.52 15.69 14.71
C PRO A 53 23.20 15.84 13.95
N ILE A 54 22.80 17.09 13.69
CA ILE A 54 21.58 17.39 12.92
C ILE A 54 21.98 17.71 11.49
N SER A 55 21.76 16.76 10.58
CA SER A 55 21.87 17.01 9.15
C SER A 55 20.74 17.89 8.65
N ASP A 56 20.93 18.44 7.45
CA ASP A 56 19.88 19.11 6.69
C ASP A 56 19.23 20.33 7.37
N CYS A 57 19.88 20.91 8.39
CA CYS A 57 19.42 22.13 9.04
C CYS A 57 19.72 23.34 8.16
N PHE A 58 18.67 24.05 7.73
CA PHE A 58 18.82 25.24 6.91
C PHE A 58 19.37 26.41 7.72
N VAL A 59 20.30 27.15 7.11
CA VAL A 59 20.84 28.40 7.63
C VAL A 59 20.26 29.53 6.78
N LEU A 60 19.53 30.45 7.42
CA LEU A 60 18.86 31.55 6.74
C LEU A 60 19.47 32.88 7.15
N LEU A 61 19.68 33.78 6.19
CA LEU A 61 20.00 35.19 6.41
C LEU A 61 18.86 36.02 5.84
N ASN A 62 18.22 36.85 6.66
CA ASN A 62 17.06 37.68 6.26
C ASN A 62 15.96 36.90 5.52
N GLY A 63 15.70 35.65 5.95
CA GLY A 63 14.69 34.77 5.36
C GLY A 63 15.11 34.02 4.10
N ALA A 64 16.27 34.31 3.52
CA ALA A 64 16.82 33.57 2.38
C ALA A 64 17.76 32.45 2.86
N VAL A 65 17.66 31.27 2.24
CA VAL A 65 18.56 30.14 2.52
C VAL A 65 19.96 30.46 1.98
N VAL A 66 20.95 30.47 2.87
CA VAL A 66 22.37 30.70 2.52
C VAL A 66 23.21 29.43 2.59
N GLY A 67 22.65 28.36 3.17
CA GLY A 67 23.27 27.04 3.21
C GLY A 67 22.53 26.08 4.13
N GLN A 68 23.16 24.93 4.35
CA GLN A 68 22.59 23.82 5.10
C GLN A 68 23.71 23.02 5.78
N THR A 69 23.42 22.37 6.91
CA THR A 69 24.37 21.47 7.58
C THR A 69 24.53 20.15 6.81
N ASP A 70 25.75 19.61 6.81
CA ASP A 70 26.06 18.31 6.20
C ASP A 70 25.60 17.12 7.07
N ALA A 71 25.91 15.90 6.64
CA ALA A 71 25.58 14.67 7.38
C ALA A 71 26.17 14.59 8.80
N ASN A 72 27.23 15.36 9.09
CA ASN A 72 27.86 15.45 10.40
C ASN A 72 27.36 16.66 11.21
N GLY A 73 26.32 17.35 10.72
CA GLY A 73 25.78 18.55 11.33
C GLY A 73 26.69 19.77 11.19
N LEU A 74 27.68 19.74 10.28
CA LEU A 74 28.64 20.82 10.12
C LEU A 74 28.18 21.81 9.05
N PHE A 75 28.37 23.09 9.32
CA PHE A 75 28.18 24.18 8.38
C PHE A 75 29.37 25.15 8.46
N LYS A 76 29.94 25.48 7.30
CA LYS A 76 31.05 26.44 7.19
C LYS A 76 30.51 27.76 6.61
N PRO A 77 30.30 28.80 7.44
CA PRO A 77 29.79 30.06 6.94
C PRO A 77 30.80 30.72 6.00
N THR A 78 30.31 31.29 4.90
CA THR A 78 31.16 32.14 4.06
C THR A 78 31.53 33.42 4.82
N LYS A 79 32.66 34.06 4.47
CA LYS A 79 33.13 35.30 5.14
C LYS A 79 32.07 36.40 5.20
N LYS A 80 31.11 36.42 4.25
CA LYS A 80 29.99 37.37 4.23
C LYS A 80 29.04 37.23 5.43
N LEU A 81 29.02 36.07 6.08
CA LEU A 81 28.13 35.76 7.20
C LEU A 81 28.76 36.07 8.56
N TYR A 82 30.07 36.33 8.66
CA TYR A 82 30.81 36.45 9.93
C TYR A 82 30.36 37.61 10.83
N HIS A 83 29.57 38.56 10.30
CA HIS A 83 29.02 39.68 11.05
C HIS A 83 27.50 39.76 10.93
N SER A 84 26.85 38.61 10.78
CA SER A 84 25.42 38.51 10.55
C SER A 84 24.73 37.64 11.58
N LYS A 85 23.45 37.94 11.83
CA LYS A 85 22.55 37.03 12.54
C LYS A 85 21.94 36.06 11.54
N VAL A 86 22.03 34.78 11.85
CA VAL A 86 21.48 33.71 11.02
C VAL A 86 20.45 32.92 11.80
N LEU A 87 19.41 32.45 11.12
CA LEU A 87 18.38 31.58 11.67
C LEU A 87 18.66 30.14 11.26
N LEU A 88 18.79 29.24 12.23
CA LEU A 88 18.80 27.81 12.01
C LEU A 88 17.38 27.27 12.02
N LYS A 89 17.00 26.55 10.96
CA LYS A 89 15.66 26.01 10.78
C LYS A 89 15.69 24.55 10.36
N HIS A 90 14.95 23.72 11.08
CA HIS A 90 14.76 22.31 10.76
C HIS A 90 13.33 21.87 11.11
N MET A 91 12.78 20.92 10.36
CA MET A 91 11.38 20.49 10.51
C MET A 91 11.07 20.00 11.94
N SER A 92 11.98 19.20 12.49
CA SER A 92 11.83 18.53 13.79
C SER A 92 12.34 19.32 15.00
N TYR A 93 12.95 20.50 14.82
CA TYR A 93 13.57 21.28 15.90
C TYR A 93 13.00 22.70 15.99
N ILE A 94 13.09 23.29 17.18
CA ILE A 94 12.74 24.68 17.40
C ILE A 94 13.77 25.56 16.70
N ASP A 95 13.29 26.53 15.91
CA ASP A 95 14.13 27.48 15.16
C ASP A 95 15.02 28.28 16.15
N LYS A 96 16.30 28.47 15.81
CA LYS A 96 17.28 29.14 16.70
C LYS A 96 18.07 30.20 15.95
N GLU A 97 18.04 31.42 16.46
CA GLU A 97 18.83 32.54 15.92
C GLU A 97 20.21 32.59 16.58
N ILE A 98 21.24 32.89 15.78
CA ILE A 98 22.64 32.92 16.21
C ILE A 98 23.30 34.14 15.61
N ASP A 99 23.95 34.92 16.46
CA ASP A 99 24.78 36.05 16.04
C ASP A 99 26.21 35.59 15.81
N LEU A 100 26.63 35.56 14.54
CA LEU A 100 27.97 35.10 14.17
C LEU A 100 29.05 36.17 14.47
N SER A 101 28.66 37.42 14.74
CA SER A 101 29.62 38.52 15.01
C SER A 101 30.39 38.36 16.32
N MET A 102 29.82 37.61 17.27
CA MET A 102 30.35 37.46 18.63
C MET A 102 31.13 36.15 18.82
N LEU A 103 31.30 35.38 17.75
CA LEU A 103 31.82 34.02 17.82
C LEU A 103 33.33 33.96 17.55
N PRO A 104 34.10 33.20 18.35
CA PRO A 104 35.51 32.98 18.05
C PRO A 104 35.68 32.29 16.70
N GLN A 105 36.80 32.53 16.03
CA GLN A 105 37.18 31.80 14.81
C GLN A 105 37.64 30.38 15.17
N ASP A 106 36.70 29.50 15.51
CA ASP A 106 36.92 28.07 15.80
C ASP A 106 35.63 27.25 15.54
N ILE A 107 35.63 25.97 15.92
CA ILE A 107 34.45 25.10 15.87
C ILE A 107 33.51 25.43 17.03
N ILE A 108 32.26 25.75 16.71
CA ILE A 108 31.24 26.15 17.68
C ILE A 108 30.07 25.18 17.64
N SER A 109 29.79 24.60 18.79
CA SER A 109 28.72 23.62 18.94
C SER A 109 27.42 24.32 19.32
N ILE A 110 26.37 24.08 18.54
CA ILE A 110 25.06 24.72 18.66
C ILE A 110 24.01 23.63 18.93
N PRO A 111 23.46 23.57 20.16
CA PRO A 111 22.37 22.65 20.47
C PRO A 111 21.04 23.18 19.94
N LEU A 112 20.23 22.31 19.33
CA LEU A 112 18.83 22.55 18.99
C LEU A 112 17.91 21.64 19.80
N LYS A 113 16.78 22.20 20.25
CA LYS A 113 15.78 21.49 21.03
C LYS A 113 14.72 20.88 20.12
N SER A 114 14.47 19.58 20.26
CA SER A 114 13.46 18.87 19.47
C SER A 114 12.05 19.44 19.71
N LYS A 115 11.24 19.58 18.66
CA LYS A 115 9.80 19.86 18.76
C LYS A 115 9.11 18.64 19.35
N GLN A 116 8.53 18.76 20.54
CA GLN A 116 7.66 17.74 21.10
C GLN A 116 6.26 17.90 20.51
N PHE A 117 5.87 17.01 19.61
CA PHE A 117 4.50 16.94 19.11
C PHE A 117 3.70 15.99 20.00
N SER A 118 2.86 16.54 20.88
CA SER A 118 1.86 15.75 21.61
C SER A 118 0.61 15.63 20.73
N ILE A 119 0.40 14.47 20.14
CA ILE A 119 -0.89 14.15 19.52
C ILE A 119 -1.84 13.78 20.67
N GLU A 120 -2.85 14.62 20.94
CA GLU A 120 -3.87 14.28 21.93
C GLU A 120 -4.47 12.91 21.61
N GLY A 121 -4.58 12.05 22.62
CA GLY A 121 -5.11 10.70 22.47
C GLY A 121 -6.50 10.73 21.85
N VAL A 122 -6.62 10.26 20.61
CA VAL A 122 -7.90 10.15 19.93
C VAL A 122 -8.74 9.11 20.66
N THR A 123 -9.75 9.56 21.40
CA THR A 123 -10.72 8.66 22.03
C THR A 123 -11.63 8.10 20.95
N ILE A 124 -11.29 6.92 20.43
CA ILE A 124 -12.14 6.19 19.48
C ILE A 124 -13.32 5.61 20.25
N LYS A 125 -14.42 6.37 20.35
CA LYS A 125 -15.72 5.79 20.71
C LYS A 125 -16.12 4.84 19.59
N SER A 126 -16.03 3.54 19.82
CA SER A 126 -16.55 2.51 18.91
C SER A 126 -17.99 2.88 18.51
N PRO A 127 -18.26 3.28 17.25
CA PRO A 127 -19.63 3.51 16.84
C PRO A 127 -20.40 2.20 17.00
N LYS A 128 -21.59 2.26 17.61
CA LYS A 128 -22.50 1.12 17.77
C LYS A 128 -22.46 0.25 16.51
N ARG A 129 -22.18 -1.04 16.67
CA ARG A 129 -22.02 -2.01 15.58
C ARG A 129 -23.12 -1.81 14.53
N ILE A 130 -22.75 -1.30 13.37
CA ILE A 130 -23.69 -1.06 12.27
C ILE A 130 -24.22 -2.44 11.84
N LYS A 131 -25.54 -2.63 11.94
CA LYS A 131 -26.21 -3.84 11.45
C LYS A 131 -26.40 -3.71 9.94
N PHE A 132 -25.92 -4.70 9.21
CA PHE A 132 -26.10 -4.81 7.77
C PHE A 132 -27.15 -5.87 7.46
N GLU A 133 -28.07 -5.55 6.55
CA GLU A 133 -29.01 -6.52 5.99
C GLU A 133 -28.35 -7.23 4.81
N LYS A 134 -28.60 -8.53 4.62
CA LYS A 134 -28.12 -9.29 3.45
C LYS A 134 -29.28 -9.59 2.51
N MET A 135 -29.13 -9.28 1.23
CA MET A 135 -30.11 -9.64 0.19
C MET A 135 -29.42 -10.34 -0.98
N GLY A 136 -29.98 -11.47 -1.43
CA GLY A 136 -29.42 -12.31 -2.49
C GLY A 136 -29.24 -13.75 -2.03
N ILE A 137 -28.37 -14.49 -2.71
CA ILE A 137 -28.12 -15.91 -2.48
C ILE A 137 -26.82 -16.07 -1.70
N TYR A 138 -26.90 -16.63 -0.48
CA TYR A 138 -25.72 -16.77 0.36
C TYR A 138 -25.72 -18.03 1.24
N LYS A 139 -24.59 -18.73 1.27
CA LYS A 139 -24.34 -19.93 2.08
C LYS A 139 -22.89 -19.93 2.57
N LYS A 140 -22.63 -20.68 3.64
CA LYS A 140 -21.25 -20.85 4.15
C LYS A 140 -20.34 -21.57 3.15
N LYS A 141 -20.89 -22.50 2.39
CA LYS A 141 -20.19 -23.28 1.37
C LYS A 141 -21.11 -23.50 0.17
N PRO A 142 -20.55 -23.56 -1.05
CA PRO A 142 -21.28 -23.92 -2.25
C PRO A 142 -21.62 -25.42 -2.23
N ARG A 143 -22.44 -25.85 -3.18
CA ARG A 143 -22.68 -27.27 -3.39
C ARG A 143 -21.41 -27.98 -3.84
N LYS A 144 -21.27 -29.26 -3.45
CA LYS A 144 -20.11 -30.10 -3.80
C LYS A 144 -19.87 -30.07 -5.32
N ASP A 145 -18.75 -29.47 -5.71
CA ASP A 145 -18.22 -29.41 -7.07
C ASP A 145 -19.00 -28.65 -8.14
N TYR A 146 -20.11 -28.00 -7.80
CA TYR A 146 -20.85 -27.19 -8.76
C TYR A 146 -20.50 -25.70 -8.67
N TYR A 147 -20.45 -25.07 -9.83
CA TYR A 147 -20.10 -23.67 -9.98
C TYR A 147 -20.66 -23.12 -11.28
N ASN A 148 -20.73 -21.80 -11.35
CA ASN A 148 -21.14 -21.05 -12.51
C ASN A 148 -19.89 -20.42 -13.13
N SER A 149 -19.54 -20.87 -14.34
CA SER A 149 -18.53 -20.21 -15.18
C SER A 149 -19.12 -18.98 -15.85
N ILE A 150 -18.31 -17.94 -16.02
CA ILE A 150 -18.66 -16.75 -16.80
C ILE A 150 -18.11 -16.97 -18.22
N TYR A 151 -18.96 -17.39 -19.17
CA TYR A 151 -18.57 -17.54 -20.59
C TYR A 151 -19.00 -16.33 -21.46
N GLY A 152 -19.76 -15.41 -20.87
CA GLY A 152 -20.34 -14.22 -21.50
C GLY A 152 -20.79 -13.28 -20.40
N LYS A 153 -22.04 -12.82 -20.42
CA LYS A 153 -22.62 -12.15 -19.25
C LYS A 153 -23.46 -13.12 -18.42
N LEU A 154 -23.22 -13.15 -17.12
CA LEU A 154 -23.99 -13.88 -16.12
C LEU A 154 -24.71 -12.87 -15.24
N GLY A 155 -26.03 -12.87 -15.25
CA GLY A 155 -26.87 -12.04 -14.39
C GLY A 155 -27.46 -12.82 -13.22
N LEU A 156 -27.57 -12.19 -12.06
CA LEU A 156 -28.43 -12.64 -10.97
C LEU A 156 -29.38 -11.51 -10.56
N TYR A 157 -30.67 -11.81 -10.54
CA TYR A 157 -31.68 -10.97 -9.91
C TYR A 157 -31.70 -11.18 -8.39
N ILE A 158 -31.64 -10.08 -7.64
CA ILE A 158 -31.76 -10.04 -6.19
C ILE A 158 -33.06 -9.29 -5.86
N PRO A 159 -34.13 -10.00 -5.46
CA PRO A 159 -35.39 -9.36 -5.12
C PRO A 159 -35.22 -8.45 -3.90
N ASN A 160 -35.82 -7.25 -3.95
CA ASN A 160 -35.94 -6.41 -2.76
C ASN A 160 -37.08 -6.94 -1.88
N LYS A 161 -36.72 -7.61 -0.79
CA LYS A 161 -37.69 -8.18 0.17
C LYS A 161 -38.35 -7.13 1.07
N LYS A 162 -37.88 -5.87 1.03
CA LYS A 162 -38.31 -4.75 1.88
C LYS A 162 -38.40 -3.44 1.06
N PRO A 163 -39.29 -3.36 0.06
CA PRO A 163 -39.34 -2.22 -0.88
C PRO A 163 -39.72 -0.89 -0.22
N ASN A 164 -40.35 -0.92 0.96
CA ASN A 164 -40.75 0.28 1.70
C ASN A 164 -39.64 0.82 2.63
N GLU A 165 -38.53 0.11 2.78
CA GLU A 165 -37.41 0.56 3.62
C GLU A 165 -36.32 1.22 2.77
N GLN A 166 -35.77 2.33 3.29
CA GLN A 166 -34.67 3.03 2.63
C GLN A 166 -33.32 2.38 2.97
N PHE A 167 -32.80 1.65 2.00
CA PHE A 167 -31.48 1.01 2.07
C PHE A 167 -30.54 1.59 1.04
N VAL A 168 -29.27 1.73 1.42
CA VAL A 168 -28.15 1.92 0.50
C VAL A 168 -27.34 0.64 0.39
N ILE A 169 -26.91 0.33 -0.83
CA ILE A 169 -26.03 -0.80 -1.13
C ILE A 169 -24.65 -0.48 -0.54
N ASN A 170 -24.17 -1.36 0.34
CA ASN A 170 -22.91 -1.18 1.06
C ASN A 170 -21.78 -2.02 0.42
N GLN A 171 -22.02 -3.30 0.17
CA GLN A 171 -21.05 -4.18 -0.49
C GLN A 171 -21.74 -5.15 -1.44
N LEU A 172 -21.07 -5.48 -2.53
CA LEU A 172 -21.35 -6.66 -3.34
C LEU A 172 -20.46 -7.82 -2.86
N CYS A 173 -21.05 -9.00 -2.68
CA CYS A 173 -20.38 -10.19 -2.19
C CYS A 173 -20.59 -11.34 -3.18
N ILE A 174 -19.50 -11.91 -3.70
CA ILE A 174 -19.50 -12.98 -4.70
C ILE A 174 -18.69 -14.15 -4.16
N TYR A 175 -19.28 -15.33 -4.05
CA TYR A 175 -18.53 -16.51 -3.63
C TYR A 175 -17.71 -17.06 -4.81
N ILE A 176 -16.40 -16.93 -4.77
CA ILE A 176 -15.50 -17.46 -5.80
C ILE A 176 -14.96 -18.80 -5.31
N VAL A 177 -15.16 -19.89 -6.05
CA VAL A 177 -14.62 -21.21 -5.69
C VAL A 177 -13.15 -21.30 -6.05
N ASN A 178 -12.39 -22.14 -5.34
CA ASN A 178 -11.00 -22.44 -5.67
C ASN A 178 -10.89 -23.41 -6.87
N LYS A 179 -11.42 -22.99 -8.02
CA LYS A 179 -11.31 -23.68 -9.33
C LYS A 179 -11.07 -22.65 -10.43
N GLY A 180 -10.36 -23.05 -11.49
CA GLY A 180 -9.89 -22.13 -12.52
C GLY A 180 -8.86 -21.16 -11.95
N ASN A 181 -9.05 -19.86 -12.20
CA ASN A 181 -8.21 -18.80 -11.63
C ASN A 181 -9.07 -17.87 -10.76
N PRO A 182 -9.13 -18.10 -9.42
CA PRO A 182 -9.91 -17.28 -8.49
C PRO A 182 -9.53 -15.80 -8.47
N ALA A 183 -8.31 -15.47 -8.89
CA ALA A 183 -7.81 -14.10 -8.94
C ALA A 183 -7.97 -13.44 -10.31
N SER A 184 -8.60 -14.13 -11.27
CA SER A 184 -8.78 -13.60 -12.63
C SER A 184 -9.65 -12.34 -12.63
N PRO A 185 -9.31 -11.31 -13.42
CA PRO A 185 -10.13 -10.13 -13.58
C PRO A 185 -11.50 -10.46 -14.15
N PHE A 186 -12.51 -9.75 -13.66
CA PHE A 186 -13.85 -9.77 -14.25
C PHE A 186 -14.48 -8.39 -14.14
N LEU A 187 -15.45 -8.11 -15.01
CA LEU A 187 -16.24 -6.90 -14.97
C LEU A 187 -17.54 -7.18 -14.20
N PHE A 188 -18.01 -6.21 -13.44
CA PHE A 188 -19.35 -6.24 -12.88
C PHE A 188 -20.15 -4.97 -13.18
N SER A 189 -21.46 -5.13 -13.31
CA SER A 189 -22.43 -4.05 -13.48
C SER A 189 -23.64 -4.29 -12.58
N LEU A 190 -24.28 -3.20 -12.16
CA LEU A 190 -25.51 -3.20 -11.37
C LEU A 190 -26.62 -2.53 -12.15
N TYR A 191 -27.82 -3.11 -12.13
CA TYR A 191 -29.00 -2.56 -12.79
C TYR A 191 -30.22 -2.62 -11.88
N ALA A 192 -31.10 -1.62 -11.95
CA ALA A 192 -32.39 -1.71 -11.30
C ALA A 192 -33.28 -2.76 -11.98
N GLY A 193 -34.06 -3.49 -11.20
CA GLY A 193 -35.08 -4.39 -11.72
C GLY A 193 -36.32 -3.65 -12.22
N GLU A 194 -36.99 -4.19 -13.22
CA GLU A 194 -38.31 -3.75 -13.66
C GLU A 194 -39.41 -4.62 -13.06
N LYS A 195 -40.60 -4.04 -12.86
CA LYS A 195 -41.77 -4.76 -12.36
C LYS A 195 -42.30 -5.80 -13.36
N GLU A 196 -42.22 -5.49 -14.65
CA GLU A 196 -42.78 -6.28 -15.75
C GLU A 196 -41.77 -7.28 -16.34
N PHE A 197 -40.48 -7.00 -16.20
CA PHE A 197 -39.42 -7.81 -16.80
C PHE A 197 -38.33 -8.14 -15.78
N LEU A 198 -38.13 -9.44 -15.57
CA LEU A 198 -37.02 -9.94 -14.76
C LEU A 198 -35.72 -10.04 -15.55
N LYS A 199 -35.41 -9.15 -16.51
CA LYS A 199 -34.13 -9.18 -17.24
C LYS A 199 -33.32 -7.90 -17.00
N PRO A 200 -31.98 -7.95 -17.05
CA PRO A 200 -31.18 -6.73 -17.04
C PRO A 200 -31.51 -5.82 -18.23
N ASN A 201 -31.66 -4.51 -17.97
CA ASN A 201 -31.93 -3.49 -18.98
C ASN A 201 -30.86 -2.40 -18.91
N ASP A 202 -30.17 -2.14 -20.02
CA ASP A 202 -29.09 -1.15 -20.07
C ASP A 202 -29.55 0.28 -19.74
N SER A 203 -30.80 0.63 -20.02
CA SER A 203 -31.38 1.94 -19.64
C SER A 203 -31.55 2.11 -18.12
N LEU A 204 -31.47 1.03 -17.34
CA LEU A 204 -31.62 1.02 -15.89
C LEU A 204 -30.31 0.70 -15.16
N ARG A 205 -29.17 0.87 -15.84
CA ARG A 205 -27.86 0.65 -15.23
C ARG A 205 -27.62 1.67 -14.11
N LEU A 206 -27.30 1.17 -12.93
CA LEU A 206 -26.95 1.96 -11.75
C LEU A 206 -25.44 2.16 -11.64
N LEU A 207 -24.65 1.15 -12.03
CA LEU A 207 -23.21 1.17 -11.93
C LEU A 207 -22.57 0.25 -12.97
N GLY A 208 -21.42 0.65 -13.50
CA GLY A 208 -20.53 -0.20 -14.30
C GLY A 208 -20.68 -0.08 -15.82
N PRO A 209 -19.92 -0.90 -16.58
CA PRO A 209 -19.07 -1.99 -16.10
C PRO A 209 -17.82 -1.50 -15.34
N ILE A 210 -17.49 -2.14 -14.22
CA ILE A 210 -16.29 -1.87 -13.42
C ILE A 210 -15.39 -3.11 -13.46
N LEU A 211 -14.12 -2.91 -13.83
CA LEU A 211 -13.10 -3.96 -13.76
C LEU A 211 -12.74 -4.22 -12.30
N PHE A 212 -12.86 -5.46 -11.89
CA PHE A 212 -12.44 -5.90 -10.58
C PHE A 212 -11.34 -6.96 -10.69
N GLU A 213 -10.29 -6.77 -9.91
CA GLU A 213 -9.17 -7.71 -9.75
C GLU A 213 -9.04 -8.06 -8.27
N ALA A 214 -9.01 -9.36 -7.96
CA ALA A 214 -8.74 -9.78 -6.60
C ALA A 214 -7.27 -9.54 -6.25
N ASN A 215 -6.98 -9.33 -4.96
CA ASN A 215 -5.61 -9.15 -4.49
C ASN A 215 -4.72 -10.34 -4.90
N LYS A 216 -3.44 -10.06 -5.19
CA LYS A 216 -2.44 -11.10 -5.43
C LYS A 216 -2.46 -12.12 -4.29
N GLY A 217 -2.65 -13.40 -4.64
CA GLY A 217 -2.72 -14.50 -3.68
C GLY A 217 -4.13 -14.88 -3.21
N TYR A 218 -5.20 -14.27 -3.74
CA TYR A 218 -6.56 -14.74 -3.49
C TYR A 218 -6.76 -16.17 -4.01
N LYS A 219 -7.16 -17.09 -3.13
CA LYS A 219 -7.26 -18.53 -3.43
C LYS A 219 -8.68 -19.03 -3.70
N GLY A 220 -9.69 -18.16 -3.62
CA GLY A 220 -11.10 -18.60 -3.67
C GLY A 220 -11.55 -19.31 -2.40
N ASP A 221 -12.65 -20.06 -2.51
CA ASP A 221 -13.43 -20.69 -1.44
C ASP A 221 -13.92 -19.72 -0.35
N ASP A 222 -14.07 -18.44 -0.70
CA ASP A 222 -14.63 -17.40 0.16
C ASP A 222 -15.44 -16.37 -0.65
N TYR A 223 -16.15 -15.52 0.07
CA TYR A 223 -16.78 -14.33 -0.49
C TYR A 223 -15.75 -13.24 -0.74
N LEU A 224 -15.56 -12.95 -2.01
CA LEU A 224 -14.97 -11.71 -2.46
C LEU A 224 -15.94 -10.56 -2.13
N LYS A 225 -15.45 -9.52 -1.46
CA LYS A 225 -16.27 -8.37 -1.00
C LYS A 225 -15.80 -7.10 -1.69
N ILE A 226 -16.72 -6.48 -2.44
CA ILE A 226 -16.48 -5.25 -3.18
C ILE A 226 -17.21 -4.13 -2.43
N ASN A 227 -16.48 -3.09 -2.00
CA ASN A 227 -17.08 -1.93 -1.35
C ASN A 227 -17.82 -1.09 -2.38
N LEU A 228 -19.09 -0.81 -2.13
CA LEU A 228 -19.94 0.02 -2.98
C LEU A 228 -20.53 1.22 -2.23
N TYR A 229 -20.20 1.35 -0.94
CA TYR A 229 -20.80 2.38 -0.08
C TYR A 229 -20.42 3.81 -0.49
N GLU A 230 -19.32 3.98 -1.21
CA GLU A 230 -18.89 5.26 -1.76
C GLU A 230 -19.86 5.81 -2.82
N TYR A 231 -20.52 4.93 -3.59
CA TYR A 231 -21.45 5.32 -4.65
C TYR A 231 -22.85 5.69 -4.14
N LYS A 232 -23.15 5.47 -2.85
CA LYS A 232 -24.45 5.77 -2.22
C LYS A 232 -25.67 5.24 -2.99
N LEU A 233 -25.52 4.09 -3.66
CA LEU A 233 -26.57 3.53 -4.51
C LEU A 233 -27.77 3.08 -3.67
N PRO A 234 -28.98 3.62 -3.89
CA PRO A 234 -30.17 3.13 -3.23
C PRO A 234 -30.52 1.71 -3.72
N MET A 235 -31.05 0.87 -2.83
CA MET A 235 -31.59 -0.43 -3.23
C MET A 235 -32.90 -0.20 -4.02
N PRO A 236 -33.00 -0.62 -5.30
CA PRO A 236 -34.20 -0.37 -6.07
C PRO A 236 -35.42 -1.11 -5.50
N SER A 237 -36.59 -0.50 -5.57
CA SER A 237 -37.84 -1.07 -5.03
C SER A 237 -38.22 -2.39 -5.69
N ASN A 238 -37.94 -2.53 -6.99
CA ASN A 238 -38.20 -3.73 -7.78
C ASN A 238 -37.00 -4.70 -7.82
N GLY A 239 -36.05 -4.57 -6.91
CA GLY A 239 -34.87 -5.45 -6.85
C GLY A 239 -33.70 -4.99 -7.71
N LEU A 240 -32.62 -5.76 -7.67
CA LEU A 240 -31.31 -5.42 -8.23
C LEU A 240 -30.83 -6.55 -9.12
N PHE A 241 -30.30 -6.24 -10.30
CA PHE A 241 -29.50 -7.17 -11.07
C PHE A 241 -28.02 -6.94 -10.80
N VAL A 242 -27.31 -8.02 -10.50
CA VAL A 242 -25.85 -8.07 -10.55
C VAL A 242 -25.45 -8.82 -11.80
N VAL A 243 -24.71 -8.18 -12.69
CA VAL A 243 -24.19 -8.80 -13.92
C VAL A 243 -22.69 -8.90 -13.82
N LEU A 244 -22.16 -10.08 -14.14
CA LEU A 244 -20.74 -10.38 -14.20
C LEU A 244 -20.38 -10.75 -15.64
N GLU A 245 -19.25 -10.26 -16.13
CA GLU A 245 -18.79 -10.55 -17.50
C GLU A 245 -17.26 -10.63 -17.56
N LEU A 246 -16.76 -11.28 -18.60
CA LEU A 246 -15.33 -11.34 -18.87
C LEU A 246 -14.83 -10.00 -19.44
N PRO A 247 -13.59 -9.57 -19.14
CA PRO A 247 -12.99 -8.40 -19.78
C PRO A 247 -12.91 -8.56 -21.31
N VAL A 248 -12.99 -7.45 -22.06
CA VAL A 248 -12.97 -7.47 -23.54
C VAL A 248 -11.73 -8.18 -24.11
N ASN A 249 -10.58 -8.04 -23.45
CA ASN A 249 -9.31 -8.64 -23.88
C ASN A 249 -9.08 -10.05 -23.31
N TYR A 250 -10.10 -10.65 -22.70
CA TYR A 250 -10.00 -11.99 -22.14
C TYR A 250 -9.81 -13.03 -23.24
N LYS A 251 -8.76 -13.83 -23.12
CA LYS A 251 -8.49 -14.99 -23.99
C LYS A 251 -8.65 -16.25 -23.16
N PRO A 252 -9.66 -17.09 -23.40
CA PRO A 252 -9.83 -18.31 -22.61
C PRO A 252 -8.64 -19.24 -22.81
N ASP A 253 -8.15 -19.80 -21.70
CA ASP A 253 -7.12 -20.85 -21.67
C ASP A 253 -7.80 -22.15 -21.27
N TYR A 254 -7.79 -23.14 -22.16
CA TYR A 254 -8.53 -24.37 -21.99
C TYR A 254 -7.62 -25.54 -21.64
N GLN A 255 -7.92 -26.21 -20.54
CA GLN A 255 -7.35 -27.51 -20.22
C GLN A 255 -8.31 -28.62 -20.65
N ALA A 256 -7.78 -29.61 -21.38
CA ALA A 256 -8.54 -30.80 -21.75
C ALA A 256 -8.49 -31.84 -20.62
N LYS A 257 -9.64 -32.36 -20.22
CA LYS A 257 -9.79 -33.47 -19.28
C LYS A 257 -10.51 -34.63 -19.97
N LYS A 258 -9.85 -35.78 -20.06
CA LYS A 258 -10.49 -37.02 -20.55
C LYS A 258 -11.33 -37.64 -19.45
N LEU A 259 -12.58 -37.97 -19.78
CA LEU A 259 -13.52 -38.72 -18.95
C LEU A 259 -14.05 -39.89 -19.78
N GLY A 260 -13.35 -41.02 -19.74
CA GLY A 260 -13.60 -42.14 -20.66
C GLY A 260 -13.31 -41.74 -22.11
N THR A 261 -14.31 -41.87 -22.99
CA THR A 261 -14.24 -41.46 -24.40
C THR A 261 -14.52 -39.96 -24.61
N LEU A 262 -15.03 -39.27 -23.60
CA LEU A 262 -15.33 -37.83 -23.67
C LEU A 262 -14.09 -36.99 -23.35
N THR A 263 -13.85 -35.96 -24.15
CA THR A 263 -12.86 -34.91 -23.83
C THR A 263 -13.60 -33.64 -23.46
N LEU A 264 -13.55 -33.28 -22.17
CA LEU A 264 -14.09 -32.03 -21.66
C LEU A 264 -13.02 -30.95 -21.77
N ARG A 265 -13.40 -29.75 -22.20
CA ARG A 265 -12.53 -28.56 -22.17
C ARG A 265 -13.01 -27.65 -21.07
N GLU A 266 -12.14 -27.35 -20.12
CA GLU A 266 -12.42 -26.42 -19.04
C GLU A 266 -11.54 -25.19 -19.19
N ASP A 267 -12.18 -24.01 -19.16
CA ASP A 267 -11.47 -22.75 -19.08
C ASP A 267 -10.87 -22.63 -17.67
N ILE A 268 -9.53 -22.58 -17.60
CA ILE A 268 -8.76 -22.52 -16.35
C ILE A 268 -8.38 -21.10 -15.94
N ASN A 269 -8.63 -20.09 -16.78
CA ASN A 269 -8.24 -18.71 -16.50
C ASN A 269 -9.42 -17.79 -16.16
N SER A 270 -10.64 -18.31 -16.06
CA SER A 270 -11.81 -17.58 -15.55
C SER A 270 -12.03 -17.84 -14.05
N ILE A 271 -12.69 -16.89 -13.40
CA ILE A 271 -13.31 -17.13 -12.10
C ILE A 271 -14.48 -18.10 -12.23
N LYS A 272 -14.70 -18.88 -11.18
CA LYS A 272 -15.85 -19.78 -11.03
C LYS A 272 -16.65 -19.36 -9.80
N ILE A 273 -17.96 -19.20 -9.94
CA ILE A 273 -18.82 -18.70 -8.86
C ILE A 273 -19.54 -19.87 -8.20
N GLY A 274 -19.49 -19.95 -6.88
CA GLY A 274 -20.19 -20.98 -6.11
C GLY A 274 -21.68 -20.98 -6.39
N ASP A 275 -22.32 -22.14 -6.31
CA ASP A 275 -23.75 -22.28 -6.54
C ASP A 275 -24.51 -22.71 -5.27
N ALA A 276 -25.79 -22.35 -5.23
CA ALA A 276 -26.70 -22.79 -4.18
C ALA A 276 -28.09 -23.14 -4.75
N TRP A 277 -28.77 -24.06 -4.06
CA TRP A 277 -30.14 -24.46 -4.36
C TRP A 277 -31.21 -23.45 -3.91
N GLU A 278 -30.81 -22.39 -3.21
CA GLU A 278 -31.75 -21.39 -2.73
C GLU A 278 -32.41 -20.70 -3.93
N GLU A 279 -33.74 -20.69 -3.90
CA GLU A 279 -34.57 -19.97 -4.86
C GLU A 279 -34.31 -20.39 -6.33
N THR A 280 -33.84 -21.63 -6.57
CA THR A 280 -33.59 -22.14 -7.93
C THR A 280 -34.88 -22.23 -8.75
N ASN A 281 -35.99 -22.57 -8.11
CA ASN A 281 -37.33 -22.54 -8.70
C ASN A 281 -37.83 -21.13 -9.06
N LYS A 282 -37.15 -20.07 -8.59
CA LYS A 282 -37.49 -18.68 -8.91
C LYS A 282 -36.76 -18.15 -10.15
N PHE A 283 -35.81 -18.92 -10.70
CA PHE A 283 -35.11 -18.62 -11.94
C PHE A 283 -34.49 -17.22 -11.99
N TYR A 284 -33.77 -16.83 -10.93
CA TYR A 284 -33.14 -15.51 -10.85
C TYR A 284 -31.87 -15.36 -11.68
N LYS A 285 -31.36 -16.47 -12.20
CA LYS A 285 -30.16 -16.53 -13.03
C LYS A 285 -30.46 -16.21 -14.50
N TRP A 286 -29.64 -15.36 -15.08
CA TRP A 286 -29.70 -14.95 -16.48
C TRP A 286 -28.37 -15.12 -17.18
N PHE A 287 -28.43 -15.37 -18.48
CA PHE A 287 -27.26 -15.44 -19.34
C PHE A 287 -27.48 -14.55 -20.56
N TYR A 288 -26.43 -13.92 -21.04
CA TYR A 288 -26.46 -13.21 -22.30
C TYR A 288 -25.76 -14.05 -23.37
N ASP A 289 -26.47 -14.36 -24.46
CA ASP A 289 -25.90 -15.01 -25.63
C ASP A 289 -26.16 -14.15 -26.90
N LYS A 290 -25.91 -14.73 -28.08
CA LYS A 290 -26.10 -14.06 -29.37
C LYS A 290 -27.54 -13.57 -29.62
N ASN A 291 -28.53 -14.14 -28.94
CA ASN A 291 -29.95 -13.78 -29.04
C ASN A 291 -30.37 -12.83 -27.90
N GLY A 292 -29.43 -12.38 -27.06
CA GLY A 292 -29.67 -11.48 -25.93
C GLY A 292 -29.83 -12.19 -24.59
N TRP A 293 -30.52 -11.54 -23.66
CA TRP A 293 -30.76 -12.07 -22.32
C TRP A 293 -31.73 -13.25 -22.38
N ARG A 294 -31.25 -14.42 -21.95
CA ARG A 294 -32.06 -15.62 -21.73
C ARG A 294 -32.00 -16.04 -20.27
N ARG A 295 -33.08 -16.67 -19.84
CA ARG A 295 -33.18 -17.35 -18.55
C ARG A 295 -33.18 -18.84 -18.81
N ASP A 296 -32.60 -19.62 -17.91
CA ASP A 296 -32.78 -21.09 -17.95
C ASP A 296 -34.24 -21.39 -17.65
N THR A 297 -35.08 -21.52 -18.68
CA THR A 297 -36.46 -22.00 -18.56
C THR A 297 -36.45 -23.52 -18.61
N ILE A 298 -35.81 -24.15 -17.63
CA ILE A 298 -35.94 -25.59 -17.48
C ILE A 298 -37.31 -25.82 -16.86
N TYR A 299 -38.22 -26.36 -17.67
CA TYR A 299 -39.54 -26.78 -17.22
C TYR A 299 -39.36 -27.91 -16.20
N TRP A 300 -39.33 -27.54 -14.91
CA TRP A 300 -39.14 -28.49 -13.80
C TRP A 300 -40.20 -29.59 -13.78
N GLU A 301 -41.37 -29.31 -14.37
CA GLU A 301 -42.51 -30.23 -14.48
C GLU A 301 -42.17 -31.49 -15.28
N ASN A 302 -41.23 -31.40 -16.23
CA ASN A 302 -40.87 -32.49 -17.15
C ASN A 302 -39.52 -33.15 -16.85
N TYR A 303 -38.78 -32.68 -15.84
CA TYR A 303 -37.46 -33.20 -15.51
C TYR A 303 -37.53 -34.13 -14.29
N PRO A 304 -36.94 -35.35 -14.34
CA PRO A 304 -36.80 -36.17 -13.14
C PRO A 304 -36.05 -35.37 -12.08
N LYS A 305 -36.53 -35.39 -10.81
CA LYS A 305 -35.94 -34.62 -9.69
C LYS A 305 -34.42 -34.75 -9.57
N ARG A 306 -33.82 -35.85 -10.05
CA ARG A 306 -32.37 -36.09 -10.11
C ARG A 306 -31.60 -35.27 -11.16
N HIS A 307 -32.25 -34.76 -12.21
CA HIS A 307 -31.63 -33.93 -13.26
C HIS A 307 -31.89 -32.44 -13.07
N ALA A 308 -32.92 -32.08 -12.30
CA ALA A 308 -33.09 -30.75 -11.70
C ALA A 308 -31.84 -30.32 -10.86
N VAL A 309 -31.01 -31.29 -10.50
CA VAL A 309 -29.80 -31.17 -9.69
C VAL A 309 -28.68 -30.37 -10.34
N HIS A 310 -28.77 -29.91 -11.58
CA HIS A 310 -27.63 -29.22 -12.20
C HIS A 310 -27.72 -27.68 -12.20
N HIS A 311 -28.85 -27.08 -11.79
CA HIS A 311 -29.10 -25.63 -11.99
C HIS A 311 -29.25 -24.88 -10.66
N GLY A 312 -28.12 -24.56 -10.03
CA GLY A 312 -28.05 -23.67 -8.86
C GLY A 312 -28.00 -22.20 -9.26
N ASN A 313 -28.48 -21.31 -8.37
CA ASN A 313 -28.22 -19.87 -8.51
C ASN A 313 -26.78 -19.56 -8.09
N PRO A 314 -26.08 -18.63 -8.76
CA PRO A 314 -24.78 -18.17 -8.29
C PRO A 314 -24.92 -17.51 -6.91
N MET A 315 -23.99 -17.82 -6.01
CA MET A 315 -23.91 -17.29 -4.65
C MET A 315 -23.41 -15.84 -4.68
N ILE A 316 -24.32 -14.94 -4.99
CA ILE A 316 -24.10 -13.50 -5.03
C ILE A 316 -25.14 -12.83 -4.14
N TYR A 317 -24.67 -11.94 -3.27
CA TYR A 317 -25.54 -11.15 -2.41
C TYR A 317 -24.97 -9.75 -2.21
N VAL A 318 -25.82 -8.82 -1.79
CA VAL A 318 -25.41 -7.50 -1.35
C VAL A 318 -25.63 -7.33 0.14
N THR A 319 -24.73 -6.57 0.78
CA THR A 319 -25.01 -6.03 2.11
C THR A 319 -25.63 -4.65 1.94
N LEU A 320 -26.63 -4.36 2.76
CA LEU A 320 -27.36 -3.10 2.76
C LEU A 320 -27.19 -2.42 4.11
N ARG A 321 -27.04 -1.11 4.07
CA ARG A 321 -27.06 -0.24 5.26
C ARG A 321 -28.35 0.55 5.24
N LYS A 322 -29.11 0.47 6.33
CA LYS A 322 -30.33 1.29 6.50
C LYS A 322 -29.91 2.76 6.58
N ILE A 323 -30.54 3.62 5.79
CA ILE A 323 -30.42 5.06 5.95
C ILE A 323 -31.14 5.37 7.26
N LYS A 324 -30.43 5.90 8.25
CA LYS A 324 -31.08 6.43 9.44
C LYS A 324 -31.68 7.76 9.03
N GLU A 325 -32.99 7.88 9.20
CA GLU A 325 -33.66 9.19 9.29
C GLU A 325 -33.08 10.00 10.45
#